data_AF-A0A1I7UEY6-F1
#
_entry.id   AF-A0A1I7UEY6-F1
#
_cell.length_a   1.000
_cell.length_b   1.000
_cell.length_c   1.000
_cell.angle_alpha   90.00
_cell.angle_beta   90.00
_cell.angle_gamma   90.00
#
_symmetry.space_group_name_H-M   'P 1'
#
loop_
_entity.id
_entity.type
_entity.pdbx_description
1 polymer ?
#
loop_
_entity_poly.entity_id
_entity_poly.type
_entity_poly.pdbx_seq_one_letter_code
_entity_poly.pdbx_strand_id
1 'polypeptide(L)'
;MADQQGSSSGLSSHHQAFLNDLKLMHELYSIEVLEESLKMIKFHVAGPPATPYASGVFEVDMTFPENYPESLPEVMFVVPIWNSCVDPNNGRVHFEGVTQMTVAEALAYVEEMLRANEADEDSLFFKTSRFWTAKFAGGVADPEDIVFGQKVEALVEMGFSEMESVIALSACDWNLGDAAEQLVDSAPVDEL
;
A
#
# COMPACT_ATOMS: atom_id res chain seq x y z
N MET A 1 -54.36 -9.12 -16.25
CA MET A 1 -53.52 -9.68 -15.18
C MET A 1 -52.23 -10.10 -15.86
N ALA A 2 -51.20 -9.25 -15.78
CA ALA A 2 -49.90 -9.51 -16.39
C ALA A 2 -48.94 -9.91 -15.27
N ASP A 3 -48.36 -11.09 -15.42
CA ASP A 3 -47.33 -11.66 -14.57
C ASP A 3 -46.12 -10.72 -14.45
N GLN A 4 -45.83 -10.27 -13.23
CA GLN A 4 -44.50 -9.81 -12.86
C GLN A 4 -43.72 -11.04 -12.38
N GLN A 5 -43.02 -11.69 -13.31
CA GLN A 5 -41.93 -12.59 -12.95
C GLN A 5 -40.77 -11.74 -12.45
N GLY A 6 -40.43 -11.89 -11.17
CA GLY A 6 -39.20 -11.35 -10.61
C GLY A 6 -37.99 -11.96 -11.33
N SER A 7 -37.22 -11.12 -11.99
CA SER A 7 -35.93 -11.49 -12.57
C SER A 7 -34.93 -11.71 -11.44
N SER A 8 -34.81 -12.95 -10.95
CA SER A 8 -33.62 -13.39 -10.23
C SER A 8 -32.47 -13.46 -11.23
N SER A 9 -31.74 -12.36 -11.44
CA SER A 9 -30.52 -12.37 -12.22
C SER A 9 -29.48 -13.22 -11.48
N GLY A 10 -29.13 -14.39 -12.04
CA GLY A 10 -28.03 -15.19 -11.52
C GLY A 10 -26.75 -14.37 -11.48
N LEU A 11 -25.95 -14.58 -10.44
CA LEU A 11 -24.60 -14.02 -10.34
C LEU A 11 -23.81 -14.31 -11.63
N SER A 12 -23.06 -13.33 -12.12
CA SER A 12 -22.18 -13.56 -13.28
C SER A 12 -21.15 -14.64 -12.94
N SER A 13 -20.68 -15.38 -13.94
CA SER A 13 -19.64 -16.41 -13.75
C SER A 13 -18.37 -15.82 -13.13
N HIS A 14 -18.02 -14.58 -13.50
CA HIS A 14 -16.89 -13.83 -12.95
C HIS A 14 -17.07 -13.51 -11.47
N HIS A 15 -18.27 -13.08 -11.07
CA HIS A 15 -18.55 -12.80 -9.66
C HIS A 15 -18.57 -14.11 -8.84
N GLN A 16 -19.14 -15.19 -9.37
CA GLN A 16 -19.11 -16.49 -8.70
C GLN A 16 -17.68 -17.02 -8.53
N ALA A 17 -16.80 -16.81 -9.53
CA ALA A 17 -15.39 -17.16 -9.43
C ALA A 17 -14.68 -16.37 -8.32
N PHE A 18 -14.89 -15.05 -8.27
CA PHE A 18 -14.37 -14.20 -7.20
C PHE A 18 -14.80 -14.69 -5.81
N LEU A 19 -16.09 -14.98 -5.61
CA LEU A 19 -16.58 -15.48 -4.32
C LEU A 19 -15.98 -16.82 -3.92
N ASN A 20 -15.75 -17.71 -4.89
CA ASN A 20 -15.12 -19.00 -4.62
C ASN A 20 -13.67 -18.83 -4.17
N ASP A 21 -12.89 -17.99 -4.85
CA ASP A 21 -11.51 -17.72 -4.48
C ASP A 21 -11.42 -16.99 -3.14
N LEU A 22 -12.27 -15.97 -2.94
CA LEU A 22 -12.33 -15.21 -1.69
C LEU A 22 -12.63 -16.12 -0.50
N LYS A 23 -13.57 -17.06 -0.65
CA LYS A 23 -13.91 -18.03 0.41
C LYS A 23 -12.71 -18.89 0.78
N LEU A 24 -11.95 -19.36 -0.20
CA LEU A 24 -10.74 -20.15 0.05
C LEU A 24 -9.65 -19.30 0.75
N MET A 25 -9.47 -18.06 0.32
CA MET A 25 -8.43 -17.18 0.86
C MET A 25 -8.76 -16.67 2.26
N HIS A 26 -10.04 -16.51 2.61
CA HIS A 26 -10.47 -16.12 3.95
C HIS A 26 -10.11 -17.16 5.04
N GLU A 27 -9.81 -18.41 4.65
CA GLU A 27 -9.30 -19.42 5.59
C GLU A 27 -7.79 -19.29 5.87
N LEU A 28 -7.05 -18.59 5.00
CA LEU A 28 -5.59 -18.49 5.04
C LEU A 28 -5.09 -17.08 5.42
N TYR A 29 -5.86 -16.06 5.07
CA TYR A 29 -5.49 -14.65 5.21
C TYR A 29 -6.50 -13.89 6.06
N SER A 30 -6.04 -12.83 6.72
CA SER A 30 -6.91 -11.89 7.44
C SER A 30 -7.54 -10.90 6.46
N ILE A 31 -8.70 -11.28 5.91
CA ILE A 31 -9.42 -10.49 4.91
C ILE A 31 -10.75 -10.02 5.49
N GLU A 32 -11.10 -8.76 5.24
CA GLU A 32 -12.42 -8.19 5.46
C GLU A 32 -13.08 -7.91 4.10
N VAL A 33 -14.37 -8.24 3.96
CA VAL A 33 -15.14 -7.87 2.76
C VAL A 33 -15.75 -6.50 2.98
N LEU A 34 -15.31 -5.52 2.20
CA LEU A 34 -15.81 -4.14 2.30
C LEU A 34 -17.11 -3.97 1.51
N GLU A 35 -17.14 -4.45 0.27
CA GLU A 35 -18.30 -4.42 -0.61
C GLU A 35 -18.25 -5.58 -1.61
N GLU A 36 -19.04 -6.63 -1.36
CA GLU A 36 -19.05 -7.85 -2.18
C GLU A 36 -19.45 -7.57 -3.63
N SER A 37 -20.46 -6.73 -3.85
CA SER A 37 -20.99 -6.46 -5.19
C SER A 37 -19.97 -5.76 -6.09
N LEU A 38 -19.13 -4.92 -5.49
CA LEU A 38 -18.00 -4.22 -6.13
C LEU A 38 -16.70 -5.01 -6.08
N LYS A 39 -16.70 -6.22 -5.50
CA LYS A 39 -15.52 -7.07 -5.30
C LYS A 39 -14.39 -6.32 -4.56
N MET A 40 -14.76 -5.58 -3.52
CA MET A 40 -13.83 -4.82 -2.69
C MET A 40 -13.55 -5.57 -1.39
N ILE A 41 -12.27 -5.76 -1.09
CA ILE A 41 -11.80 -6.38 0.14
C ILE A 41 -10.70 -5.53 0.78
N LYS A 42 -10.52 -5.71 2.08
CA LYS A 42 -9.37 -5.23 2.83
C LYS A 42 -8.54 -6.41 3.31
N PHE A 43 -7.26 -6.39 3.02
CA PHE A 43 -6.29 -7.37 3.48
C PHE A 43 -5.45 -6.77 4.61
N HIS A 44 -5.35 -7.49 5.72
CA HIS A 44 -4.46 -7.15 6.83
C HIS A 44 -3.23 -8.06 6.78
N VAL A 45 -2.06 -7.46 6.58
CA VAL A 45 -0.80 -8.18 6.42
C VAL A 45 0.23 -7.70 7.44
N ALA A 46 0.85 -8.65 8.12
CA ALA A 46 1.99 -8.37 8.99
C ALA A 46 3.28 -8.33 8.16
N GLY A 47 4.15 -7.37 8.45
CA GLY A 47 5.45 -7.29 7.80
C GLY A 47 6.32 -8.51 8.13
N PRO A 48 6.92 -9.18 7.12
CA PRO A 48 7.71 -10.38 7.35
C PRO A 48 8.96 -10.11 8.21
N PRO A 49 9.42 -11.10 9.00
CA PRO A 49 10.65 -10.98 9.78
C PRO A 49 11.87 -10.82 8.85
N ALA A 50 12.94 -10.19 9.34
CA ALA A 50 14.17 -9.92 8.58
C ALA A 50 13.93 -9.10 7.28
N THR A 51 12.91 -8.26 7.30
CA THR A 51 12.62 -7.24 6.28
C THR A 51 12.51 -5.89 6.99
N PRO A 52 12.61 -4.74 6.29
CA PRO A 52 12.44 -3.45 6.95
C PRO A 52 11.00 -3.23 7.44
N TYR A 53 10.06 -4.08 7.02
CA TYR A 53 8.66 -4.04 7.40
C TYR A 53 8.36 -4.82 8.69
N ALA A 54 9.34 -5.51 9.26
CA ALA A 54 9.15 -6.39 10.42
C ALA A 54 8.46 -5.68 11.59
N SER A 55 7.53 -6.39 12.24
CA SER A 55 6.66 -5.89 13.33
C SER A 55 5.64 -4.83 12.91
N GLY A 56 5.66 -4.36 11.66
CA GLY A 56 4.60 -3.51 11.13
C GLY A 56 3.34 -4.31 10.79
N VAL A 57 2.19 -3.64 10.80
CA VAL A 57 0.92 -4.15 10.30
C VAL A 57 0.38 -3.18 9.25
N PHE A 58 0.04 -3.71 8.08
CA PHE A 58 -0.44 -2.94 6.95
C PHE A 58 -1.89 -3.33 6.62
N GLU A 59 -2.70 -2.32 6.35
CA GLU A 59 -4.01 -2.47 5.74
C GLU A 59 -3.90 -2.16 4.24
N VAL A 60 -4.40 -3.08 3.42
CA VAL A 60 -4.33 -3.00 1.96
C VAL A 60 -5.72 -3.19 1.38
N ASP A 61 -6.25 -2.18 0.73
CA ASP A 61 -7.52 -2.26 0.02
C ASP A 61 -7.28 -2.84 -1.38
N MET A 62 -8.14 -3.77 -1.79
CA MET A 62 -8.11 -4.40 -3.10
C MET A 62 -9.49 -4.35 -3.75
N THR A 63 -9.55 -3.84 -4.98
CA THR A 63 -10.77 -3.80 -5.79
C THR A 63 -10.58 -4.62 -7.05
N PHE A 64 -11.32 -5.71 -7.19
CA PHE A 64 -11.22 -6.60 -8.34
C PHE A 64 -12.15 -6.16 -9.48
N PRO A 65 -11.73 -6.28 -10.74
CA PRO A 65 -12.47 -5.73 -11.86
C PRO A 65 -13.75 -6.52 -12.16
N GLU A 66 -14.64 -5.94 -12.98
CA GLU A 66 -15.88 -6.59 -13.39
C GLU A 66 -15.64 -7.94 -14.08
N ASN A 67 -14.62 -7.99 -14.95
CA ASN A 67 -14.19 -9.15 -15.73
C ASN A 67 -13.23 -10.10 -14.98
N TYR A 68 -13.17 -10.03 -13.64
CA TYR A 68 -12.35 -10.93 -12.83
C TYR A 68 -12.44 -12.41 -13.28
N PRO A 69 -11.33 -13.16 -13.38
CA PRO A 69 -9.94 -12.77 -13.07
C PRO A 69 -9.15 -12.25 -14.28
N GLU A 70 -9.78 -11.84 -15.38
CA GLU A 70 -9.11 -11.54 -16.66
C GLU A 70 -8.33 -10.20 -16.68
N SER A 71 -8.29 -9.48 -15.58
CA SER A 71 -7.58 -8.21 -15.44
C SER A 71 -7.09 -8.02 -14.00
N LEU A 72 -6.09 -7.16 -13.83
CA LEU A 72 -5.52 -6.88 -12.51
C LEU A 72 -6.53 -6.17 -11.59
N PRO A 73 -6.47 -6.44 -10.27
CA PRO A 73 -7.13 -5.59 -9.29
C PRO A 73 -6.42 -4.24 -9.17
N GLU A 74 -7.15 -3.26 -8.65
CA GLU A 74 -6.54 -2.08 -8.04
C GLU A 74 -6.16 -2.44 -6.59
N VAL A 75 -4.91 -2.17 -6.21
CA VAL A 75 -4.38 -2.47 -4.87
C VAL A 75 -3.76 -1.21 -4.29
N MET A 76 -4.17 -0.85 -3.08
CA MET A 76 -3.75 0.37 -2.39
C MET A 76 -3.38 0.07 -0.94
N PHE A 77 -2.18 0.45 -0.53
CA PHE A 77 -1.79 0.48 0.87
C PHE A 77 -2.47 1.67 1.56
N VAL A 78 -3.37 1.37 2.49
CA VAL A 78 -4.02 2.37 3.34
C VAL A 78 -3.04 2.89 4.39
N VAL A 79 -2.24 1.98 4.95
CA VAL A 79 -1.12 2.33 5.82
C VAL A 79 0.08 2.73 4.96
N PRO A 80 0.62 3.96 5.09
CA PRO A 80 1.77 4.40 4.30
C PRO A 80 2.97 3.45 4.39
N ILE A 81 3.60 3.20 3.24
CA ILE A 81 4.75 2.31 3.10
C ILE A 81 5.75 2.87 2.10
N TRP A 82 7.04 2.71 2.40
CA TRP A 82 8.11 2.95 1.42
C TRP A 82 8.55 1.62 0.82
N ASN A 83 8.15 1.37 -0.43
CA ASN A 83 8.46 0.17 -1.20
C ASN A 83 8.61 0.55 -2.68
N SER A 84 9.49 -0.14 -3.43
CA SER A 84 9.79 0.19 -4.83
C SER A 84 8.59 0.04 -5.77
N CYS A 85 7.62 -0.81 -5.43
CA CYS A 85 6.42 -1.05 -6.22
C CYS A 85 5.22 -0.20 -5.77
N VAL A 86 5.39 0.69 -4.78
CA VAL A 86 4.29 1.47 -4.18
C VAL A 86 4.52 2.96 -4.38
N ASP A 87 3.52 3.67 -4.90
CA ASP A 87 3.55 5.13 -4.94
C ASP A 87 3.43 5.68 -3.50
N PRO A 88 4.45 6.38 -2.98
CA PRO A 88 4.46 6.84 -1.60
C PRO A 88 3.42 7.91 -1.28
N ASN A 89 2.81 8.56 -2.29
CA ASN A 89 1.83 9.62 -2.09
C ASN A 89 0.42 9.09 -1.87
N ASN A 90 0.06 7.97 -2.51
CA ASN A 90 -1.30 7.45 -2.51
C ASN A 90 -1.40 5.95 -2.15
N GLY A 91 -0.27 5.27 -1.96
CA GLY A 91 -0.21 3.85 -1.59
C GLY A 91 -0.52 2.88 -2.73
N ARG A 92 -0.67 3.35 -3.97
CA ARG A 92 -1.03 2.49 -5.11
C ARG A 92 0.12 1.56 -5.46
N VAL A 93 -0.20 0.27 -5.64
CA VAL A 93 0.75 -0.75 -6.10
C VAL A 93 0.84 -0.74 -7.62
N HIS A 94 2.06 -0.75 -8.14
CA HIS A 94 2.39 -0.94 -9.54
C HIS A 94 2.84 -2.38 -9.79
N PHE A 95 2.15 -3.05 -10.72
CA PHE A 95 2.45 -4.43 -11.08
C PHE A 95 3.41 -4.50 -12.28
N GLU A 96 4.40 -5.40 -12.21
CA GLU A 96 5.33 -5.64 -13.30
C GLU A 96 5.20 -7.06 -13.87
N GLY A 97 5.19 -7.19 -15.20
CA GLY A 97 5.24 -8.49 -15.89
C GLY A 97 3.97 -9.34 -15.83
N VAL A 98 2.87 -8.81 -15.30
CA VAL A 98 1.59 -9.51 -15.08
C VAL A 98 0.42 -8.66 -15.59
N THR A 99 -0.64 -9.30 -16.05
CA THR A 99 -1.80 -8.61 -16.66
C THR A 99 -3.15 -9.02 -16.10
N GLN A 100 -3.19 -10.07 -15.28
CA GLN A 100 -4.40 -10.65 -14.73
C GLN A 100 -4.07 -11.34 -13.40
N MET A 101 -5.00 -11.33 -12.46
CA MET A 101 -4.81 -11.98 -11.16
C MET A 101 -6.13 -12.46 -10.56
N THR A 102 -6.05 -13.60 -9.91
CA THR A 102 -7.03 -14.06 -8.92
C THR A 102 -6.83 -13.36 -7.57
N VAL A 103 -7.78 -13.52 -6.64
CA VAL A 103 -7.66 -13.06 -5.24
C VAL A 103 -6.41 -13.66 -4.61
N ALA A 104 -6.18 -14.96 -4.80
CA ALA A 104 -5.03 -15.65 -4.25
C ALA A 104 -3.70 -15.08 -4.76
N GLU A 105 -3.61 -14.82 -6.08
CA GLU A 105 -2.40 -14.26 -6.69
C GLU A 105 -2.15 -12.81 -6.24
N ALA A 106 -3.20 -12.00 -6.09
CA ALA A 106 -3.06 -10.62 -5.61
C ALA A 106 -2.57 -10.54 -4.16
N LEU A 107 -3.13 -11.37 -3.26
CA LEU A 107 -2.67 -11.47 -1.87
C LEU A 107 -1.22 -11.96 -1.78
N ALA A 108 -0.89 -13.01 -2.54
CA ALA A 108 0.46 -13.55 -2.59
C ALA A 108 1.47 -12.54 -3.17
N TYR A 109 1.07 -11.74 -4.15
CA TYR A 109 1.90 -10.68 -4.72
C TYR A 109 2.27 -9.64 -3.66
N VAL A 110 1.30 -9.17 -2.87
CA VAL A 110 1.54 -8.21 -1.77
C VAL A 110 2.48 -8.81 -0.72
N GLU A 111 2.28 -10.05 -0.30
CA GLU A 111 3.19 -10.69 0.65
C GLU A 111 4.61 -10.84 0.09
N GLU A 112 4.74 -11.26 -1.16
CA GLU A 112 6.05 -11.46 -1.78
C GLU A 112 6.77 -10.12 -1.98
N MET A 113 6.04 -9.05 -2.31
CA MET A 113 6.58 -7.69 -2.39
C MET A 113 7.16 -7.22 -1.04
N LEU A 114 6.54 -7.58 0.09
CA LEU A 114 7.08 -7.30 1.41
C LEU A 114 8.26 -8.21 1.78
N ARG A 115 8.29 -9.43 1.24
CA ARG A 115 9.33 -10.44 1.50
C ARG A 115 10.56 -10.29 0.62
N ALA A 116 10.41 -9.71 -0.57
CA ALA A 116 11.47 -9.41 -1.53
C ALA A 116 12.42 -8.36 -0.94
N ASN A 117 13.21 -8.80 0.02
CA ASN A 117 14.26 -8.02 0.65
C ASN A 117 15.45 -8.01 -0.31
N GLU A 118 15.38 -7.15 -1.32
CA GLU A 118 16.48 -6.95 -2.27
C GLU A 118 17.56 -6.02 -1.74
N ALA A 119 17.33 -5.39 -0.59
CA ALA A 119 18.16 -4.33 -0.05
C ALA A 119 19.00 -4.83 1.14
N ASP A 120 20.28 -4.48 1.14
CA ASP A 120 21.16 -4.64 2.31
C ASP A 120 20.57 -3.87 3.50
N GLU A 121 20.66 -4.42 4.72
CA GLU A 121 20.17 -3.74 5.95
C GLU A 121 20.86 -2.39 6.17
N ASP A 122 22.10 -2.23 5.68
CA ASP A 122 22.84 -0.98 5.73
C ASP A 122 22.47 0.01 4.62
N SER A 123 21.68 -0.41 3.63
CA SER A 123 21.24 0.46 2.54
C SER A 123 20.29 1.55 3.04
N LEU A 124 20.33 2.71 2.39
CA LEU A 124 19.43 3.81 2.71
C LEU A 124 17.97 3.43 2.46
N PHE A 125 17.70 2.61 1.44
CA PHE A 125 16.35 2.10 1.16
C PHE A 125 15.81 1.30 2.34
N PHE A 126 16.56 0.33 2.85
CA PHE A 126 16.14 -0.49 4.00
C PHE A 126 15.86 0.39 5.23
N LYS A 127 16.77 1.31 5.55
CA LYS A 127 16.63 2.23 6.68
C LYS A 127 15.41 3.15 6.53
N THR A 128 15.14 3.61 5.31
CA THR A 128 13.97 4.44 4.98
C THR A 128 12.68 3.65 5.11
N SER A 129 12.61 2.44 4.55
CA SER A 129 11.45 1.54 4.71
C SER A 129 11.19 1.18 6.17
N ARG A 130 12.25 0.97 6.97
CA ARG A 130 12.13 0.73 8.41
C ARG A 130 11.58 1.95 9.14
N PHE A 131 12.09 3.13 8.85
CA PHE A 131 11.57 4.39 9.42
C PHE A 131 10.08 4.57 9.14
N TRP A 132 9.65 4.36 7.90
CA TRP A 132 8.23 4.41 7.53
C TRP A 132 7.40 3.38 8.29
N THR A 133 7.91 2.15 8.41
CA THR A 133 7.24 1.07 9.15
C THR A 133 7.06 1.42 10.62
N ALA A 134 8.11 1.95 11.27
CA ALA A 134 8.03 2.40 12.67
C ALA A 134 7.06 3.57 12.84
N LYS A 135 7.06 4.52 11.90
CA LYS A 135 6.24 5.73 11.98
C LYS A 135 4.75 5.48 11.72
N PHE A 136 4.41 4.62 10.75
CA PHE A 136 3.05 4.50 10.24
C PHE A 136 2.40 3.14 10.49
N ALA A 137 3.18 2.06 10.55
CA ALA A 137 2.68 0.69 10.64
C ALA A 137 2.87 0.06 12.03
N GLY A 138 3.34 0.83 13.02
CA GLY A 138 3.59 0.34 14.38
C GLY A 138 4.84 -0.54 14.53
N GLY A 139 5.77 -0.46 13.57
CA GLY A 139 7.06 -1.12 13.65
C GLY A 139 7.93 -0.65 14.82
N VAL A 140 9.03 -1.37 15.04
CA VAL A 140 9.99 -1.02 16.09
C VAL A 140 10.94 0.06 15.56
N ALA A 141 10.97 1.21 16.23
CA ALA A 141 11.92 2.26 15.93
C ALA A 141 13.35 1.85 16.28
N ASP A 142 14.30 2.23 15.44
CA ASP A 142 15.73 2.01 15.64
C ASP A 142 16.42 3.32 16.06
N PRO A 143 17.52 3.28 16.84
CA PRO A 143 18.23 4.50 17.22
C PRO A 143 18.69 5.38 16.04
N GLU A 144 18.98 4.80 14.88
CA GLU A 144 19.36 5.57 13.68
C GLU A 144 18.20 6.40 13.13
N ASP A 145 16.96 5.99 13.40
CA ASP A 145 15.74 6.66 12.94
C ASP A 145 15.56 8.05 13.59
N ILE A 146 16.26 8.33 14.70
CA ILE A 146 16.25 9.63 15.38
C ILE A 146 16.71 10.74 14.44
N VAL A 147 17.75 10.49 13.64
CA VAL A 147 18.30 11.51 12.71
C VAL A 147 17.31 11.82 11.59
N PHE A 148 16.54 10.81 11.15
CA PHE A 148 15.46 10.98 10.19
C PHE A 148 14.31 11.80 10.78
N GLY A 149 13.90 11.48 12.01
CA GLY A 149 12.90 12.24 12.75
C GLY A 149 13.23 13.72 12.88
N GLN A 150 14.49 14.05 13.24
CA GLN A 150 14.94 15.44 13.37
C GLN A 150 14.86 16.23 12.04
N LYS A 151 15.10 15.59 10.90
CA LYS A 151 14.98 16.24 9.59
C LYS A 151 13.52 16.48 9.23
N VAL A 152 12.64 15.54 9.54
CA VAL A 152 11.19 15.71 9.37
C VAL A 152 10.71 16.87 10.23
N GLU A 153 11.09 16.90 11.51
CA GLU A 153 10.75 17.99 12.44
C GLU A 153 11.21 19.35 11.90
N ALA A 154 12.43 19.44 11.35
CA ALA A 154 12.93 20.69 10.77
C ALA A 154 12.06 21.21 9.61
N LEU A 155 11.56 20.33 8.71
CA LEU A 155 10.66 20.73 7.63
C LEU A 155 9.26 21.11 8.16
N VAL A 156 8.77 20.39 9.17
CA VAL A 156 7.50 20.72 9.83
C VAL A 156 7.59 22.08 10.53
N GLU A 157 8.71 22.42 11.16
CA GLU A 157 8.97 23.74 11.75
C GLU A 157 9.03 24.86 10.68
N MET A 158 9.38 24.52 9.44
CA MET A 158 9.30 25.44 8.30
C MET A 158 7.87 25.60 7.74
N GLY A 159 6.91 24.81 8.22
CA GLY A 159 5.48 24.92 7.87
C GLY A 159 4.98 23.86 6.89
N PHE A 160 5.82 22.90 6.48
CA PHE A 160 5.39 21.81 5.60
C PHE A 160 4.61 20.74 6.37
N SER A 161 3.76 19.97 5.68
CA SER A 161 3.07 18.86 6.33
C SER A 161 4.06 17.74 6.67
N GLU A 162 3.78 17.00 7.75
CA GLU A 162 4.64 15.88 8.17
C GLU A 162 4.74 14.81 7.09
N MET A 163 3.62 14.45 6.45
CA MET A 163 3.60 13.43 5.41
C MET A 163 4.41 13.84 4.19
N GLU A 164 4.20 15.06 3.67
CA GLU A 164 4.98 15.56 2.51
C GLU A 164 6.46 15.68 2.86
N SER A 165 6.78 16.09 4.08
CA SER A 165 8.17 16.16 4.58
C SER A 165 8.83 14.78 4.57
N VAL A 166 8.13 13.74 5.05
CA VAL A 166 8.65 12.37 5.04
C VAL A 166 8.84 11.86 3.61
N ILE A 167 7.87 12.10 2.71
CA ILE A 167 7.96 11.71 1.30
C ILE A 167 9.16 12.39 0.62
N ALA A 168 9.27 13.72 0.74
CA ALA A 168 10.33 14.50 0.11
C ALA A 168 11.72 14.09 0.64
N LEU A 169 11.89 13.97 1.96
CA LEU A 169 13.14 13.51 2.54
C LEU A 169 13.51 12.10 2.07
N SER A 170 12.53 11.19 2.00
CA SER A 170 12.76 9.82 1.53
C SER A 170 13.17 9.77 0.06
N ALA A 171 12.61 10.65 -0.78
CA ALA A 171 12.92 10.77 -2.19
C ALA A 171 14.27 11.48 -2.46
N CYS A 172 14.72 12.34 -1.55
CA CYS A 172 15.94 13.13 -1.67
C CYS A 172 17.12 12.56 -0.85
N ASP A 173 17.19 11.24 -0.66
CA ASP A 173 18.26 10.58 0.13
C ASP A 173 18.48 11.21 1.51
N TRP A 174 17.40 11.70 2.13
CA TRP A 174 17.38 12.45 3.38
C TRP A 174 18.21 13.74 3.38
N ASN A 175 18.46 14.35 2.23
CA ASN A 175 19.01 15.70 2.14
C ASN A 175 17.95 16.75 2.44
N LEU A 176 18.13 17.49 3.54
CA LEU A 176 17.18 18.50 3.99
C LEU A 176 17.02 19.65 3.00
N GLY A 177 18.10 20.07 2.33
CA GLY A 177 18.07 21.17 1.37
C GLY A 177 17.28 20.80 0.13
N ASP A 178 17.61 19.66 -0.46
CA ASP A 178 16.96 19.15 -1.68
C ASP A 178 15.46 18.86 -1.42
N ALA A 179 15.13 18.29 -0.25
CA ALA A 179 13.75 18.04 0.14
C ALA A 179 12.94 19.34 0.32
N ALA A 180 13.53 20.36 0.95
CA ALA A 180 12.89 21.67 1.10
C ALA A 180 12.65 22.34 -0.26
N GLU A 181 13.63 22.27 -1.18
CA GLU A 181 13.50 22.78 -2.55
C GLU A 181 12.36 22.06 -3.30
N GLN A 182 12.31 20.73 -3.24
CA GLN A 182 11.24 19.95 -3.86
C GLN A 182 9.86 20.34 -3.31
N LEU A 183 9.72 20.53 -2.00
CA LEU A 183 8.45 20.90 -1.38
C LEU A 183 7.97 22.28 -1.83
N VAL A 184 8.88 23.25 -1.91
CA VAL A 184 8.56 24.60 -2.43
C VAL A 184 8.13 24.53 -3.89
N ASP A 185 8.83 23.76 -4.73
CA ASP A 185 8.51 23.63 -6.15
C ASP A 185 7.18 22.89 -6.40
N SER A 186 6.81 21.98 -5.49
CA SER A 186 5.54 21.24 -5.55
C SER A 186 4.33 22.03 -5.03
N ALA A 187 4.55 23.17 -4.37
CA ALA A 187 3.48 23.97 -3.81
C ALA A 187 2.62 24.59 -4.94
N PRO A 188 1.28 24.47 -4.90
CA PRO A 188 0.41 25.12 -5.88
C PRO A 188 0.62 26.64 -5.83
N VAL A 189 0.81 27.25 -7.01
CA VAL A 189 1.23 28.65 -7.22
C VAL A 189 0.23 29.71 -6.71
N ASP A 190 -0.89 29.30 -6.10
CA ASP A 190 -2.04 30.17 -5.80
C ASP A 190 -2.18 30.60 -4.32
N GLU A 191 -1.11 30.60 -3.52
CA GLU A 191 -1.11 31.19 -2.17
C GLU A 191 0.04 32.19 -1.90
N LEU A 192 0.25 33.14 -2.82
CA LEU A 192 1.01 34.38 -2.58
C LEU A 192 0.17 35.62 -2.92
#